data_AF-B0E845-F1
#
_entry.id   AF-B0E845-F1
#
_cell.length_a   1.000
_cell.length_b   1.000
_cell.length_c   1.000
_cell.angle_alpha   90.00
_cell.angle_beta   90.00
_cell.angle_gamma   90.00
#
_symmetry.space_group_name_H-M   'P 1'
#
loop_
_entity.id
_entity.type
_entity.pdbx_description
1 polymer ?
#
loop_
_entity_poly.entity_id
_entity_poly.type
_entity_poly.pdbx_seq_one_letter_code
_entity_poly.pdbx_strand_id
1 'polypeptide(L)'
;MGFCINLLPRGWHGLLSLTHMILLYYFPDVTIHLDKMKLTTDKLLRRFIFNLNVKMCKDFKAILTLLDGIFTFQNKNLYFYMIVAIYEDMGNQLKTLQTQEEVLNFITSKSYTSDEIKILLSIAKCYLAKSPASFNGLINGCLNNTPQFKQWYTANISEAFVVSLTPTDIVNYTLLFKQPLQMIDVRSNEQYQQGHLTHAISLEIDNQKKENIEKIFSELTQKQPVVFYASGEGGNPTVKEMAILCYELYSRGYKRVGIMVGGYKMYHKYFIEGSLGFEIENRNTLKCPACLGVTGGLFSRFKRGEVKENTEGIRDKRKKDGEKEKKEGDKEEKQEIKGETEGKEDDGKIKVEKEQTKSRWGNSFRQTLRWLTEEPNKEKKSDEEKKEETAENQEEENKKEQETRIEKEETKEVSKELEKKEKLKK
;
A
#
# COMPACT_ATOMS: atom_id res chain seq x y z
N MET A 1 2.05 14.90 -19.50
CA MET A 1 1.89 13.48 -19.91
C MET A 1 3.22 12.77 -19.70
N GLY A 2 3.27 11.77 -18.80
CA GLY A 2 4.49 11.03 -18.45
C GLY A 2 4.38 9.54 -18.74
N PHE A 3 3.53 9.15 -19.70
CA PHE A 3 3.45 7.75 -20.12
C PHE A 3 4.74 7.40 -20.87
N CYS A 4 5.57 6.57 -20.27
CA CYS A 4 6.66 5.81 -20.91
C CYS A 4 7.97 6.54 -21.27
N ILE A 5 8.38 7.59 -20.55
CA ILE A 5 9.78 8.05 -20.63
C ILE A 5 10.57 7.30 -19.55
N ASN A 6 11.23 6.22 -19.99
CA ASN A 6 12.10 5.32 -19.22
C ASN A 6 11.38 4.46 -18.16
N LEU A 7 10.77 3.34 -18.61
CA LEU A 7 10.73 2.15 -17.75
C LEU A 7 12.19 1.70 -17.55
N LEU A 8 12.86 2.32 -16.58
CA LEU A 8 14.13 1.86 -16.05
C LEU A 8 14.02 0.35 -15.79
N PRO A 9 15.11 -0.43 -15.93
CA PRO A 9 15.07 -1.88 -15.71
C PRO A 9 14.32 -2.30 -14.43
N ARG A 10 14.43 -1.48 -13.38
CA ARG A 10 13.69 -1.62 -12.12
C ARG A 10 12.17 -1.47 -12.27
N GLY A 11 11.69 -0.47 -13.00
CA GLY A 11 10.26 -0.26 -13.23
C GLY A 11 9.65 -1.40 -14.05
N TRP A 12 10.38 -1.90 -15.05
CA TRP A 12 9.95 -3.08 -15.81
C TRP A 12 9.86 -4.33 -14.93
N HIS A 13 10.93 -4.68 -14.22
CA HIS A 13 10.93 -5.83 -13.32
C HIS A 13 9.87 -5.71 -12.20
N GLY A 14 9.70 -4.50 -11.69
CA GLY A 14 8.66 -4.14 -10.74
C GLY A 14 7.27 -4.46 -11.24
N LEU A 15 6.95 -3.98 -12.44
CA LEU A 15 5.65 -4.20 -13.06
C LEU A 15 5.38 -5.68 -13.34
N LEU A 16 6.39 -6.43 -13.79
CA LEU A 16 6.29 -7.88 -13.95
C LEU A 16 5.98 -8.59 -12.63
N SER A 17 6.69 -8.22 -11.57
CA SER A 17 6.53 -8.82 -10.24
C SER A 17 5.16 -8.50 -9.66
N LEU A 18 4.74 -7.23 -9.71
CA LEU A 18 3.41 -6.81 -9.26
C LEU A 18 2.31 -7.51 -10.06
N THR A 19 2.48 -7.66 -11.38
CA THR A 19 1.48 -8.39 -12.17
C THR A 19 1.41 -9.86 -11.76
N HIS A 20 2.54 -10.53 -11.55
CA HIS A 20 2.52 -11.91 -11.06
C HIS A 20 1.81 -12.04 -9.70
N MET A 21 2.10 -11.12 -8.77
CA MET A 21 1.44 -11.08 -7.45
C MET A 21 -0.08 -10.97 -7.57
N ILE A 22 -0.60 -10.06 -8.40
CA ILE A 22 -2.04 -9.85 -8.53
C ILE A 22 -2.73 -11.00 -9.26
N LEU A 23 -2.04 -11.63 -10.22
CA LEU A 23 -2.53 -12.81 -10.92
C LEU A 23 -2.61 -14.02 -9.97
N LEU A 24 -1.60 -14.25 -9.13
CA LEU A 24 -1.69 -15.25 -8.06
C LEU A 24 -2.83 -14.92 -7.08
N TYR A 25 -3.01 -13.65 -6.74
CA TYR A 25 -4.02 -13.20 -5.78
C TYR A 25 -5.46 -13.49 -6.25
N TYR A 26 -5.77 -13.29 -7.54
CA TYR A 26 -7.13 -13.49 -8.07
C TYR A 26 -7.34 -14.80 -8.85
N PHE A 27 -6.30 -15.28 -9.53
CA PHE A 27 -6.32 -16.44 -10.44
C PHE A 27 -5.16 -17.41 -10.16
N PRO A 28 -5.06 -17.93 -8.91
CA PRO A 28 -3.93 -18.76 -8.50
C PRO A 28 -3.83 -20.05 -9.33
N ASP A 29 -4.95 -20.63 -9.68
CA ASP A 29 -5.06 -21.84 -10.49
C ASP A 29 -4.45 -21.70 -11.89
N VAL A 30 -4.82 -20.64 -12.63
CA VAL A 30 -4.23 -20.34 -13.95
C VAL A 30 -2.76 -19.99 -13.79
N THR A 31 -2.43 -19.11 -12.84
CA THR A 31 -1.07 -18.59 -12.66
C THR A 31 -0.09 -19.71 -12.30
N ILE A 32 -0.45 -20.59 -11.36
CA ILE A 32 0.37 -21.76 -10.98
C ILE A 32 0.54 -22.72 -12.15
N HIS A 33 -0.50 -22.93 -12.97
CA HIS A 33 -0.40 -23.76 -14.17
C HIS A 33 0.65 -23.20 -15.15
N LEU A 34 0.62 -21.90 -15.41
CA LEU A 34 1.61 -21.22 -16.26
C LEU A 34 3.02 -21.25 -15.64
N ASP A 35 3.12 -21.08 -14.32
CA ASP A 35 4.40 -21.15 -13.58
C ASP A 35 5.04 -22.54 -13.68
N LYS A 36 4.23 -23.62 -13.57
CA LYS A 36 4.70 -25.01 -13.75
C LYS A 36 5.25 -25.26 -15.16
N MET A 37 4.67 -24.60 -16.16
CA MET A 37 5.18 -24.61 -17.52
C MET A 37 6.43 -23.73 -17.69
N LYS A 38 6.93 -23.06 -16.64
CA LYS A 38 8.06 -22.10 -16.68
C LYS A 38 7.80 -20.94 -17.63
N LEU A 39 6.53 -20.56 -17.80
CA LEU A 39 6.16 -19.41 -18.60
C LEU A 39 6.20 -18.16 -17.74
N THR A 40 7.30 -17.42 -17.84
CA THR A 40 7.52 -16.21 -17.06
C THR A 40 6.54 -15.11 -17.45
N THR A 41 6.20 -14.28 -16.47
CA THR A 41 5.34 -13.11 -16.63
C THR A 41 5.85 -12.15 -17.71
N ASP A 42 7.16 -12.07 -17.95
CA ASP A 42 7.69 -11.26 -19.06
C ASP A 42 7.19 -11.73 -20.44
N LYS A 43 7.16 -13.05 -20.68
CA LYS A 43 6.74 -13.63 -21.96
C LYS A 43 5.25 -13.39 -22.21
N LEU A 44 4.46 -13.50 -21.15
CA LEU A 44 3.03 -13.22 -21.17
C LEU A 44 2.76 -11.73 -21.40
N LEU A 45 3.41 -10.86 -20.63
CA LEU A 45 3.02 -9.44 -20.53
C LEU A 45 3.68 -8.52 -21.55
N ARG A 46 4.76 -8.93 -22.22
CA ARG A 46 5.44 -8.10 -23.22
C ARG A 46 4.50 -7.60 -24.31
N ARG A 47 3.43 -8.33 -24.61
CA ARG A 47 2.41 -7.94 -25.60
C ARG A 47 1.38 -6.96 -25.09
N PHE A 48 1.05 -7.05 -23.80
CA PHE A 48 0.01 -6.25 -23.15
C PHE A 48 0.53 -4.88 -22.75
N ILE A 49 1.69 -4.84 -22.06
CA ILE A 49 2.14 -3.65 -21.35
C ILE A 49 2.55 -2.54 -22.34
N PHE A 50 3.50 -2.83 -23.24
CA PHE A 50 4.12 -1.78 -24.06
C PHE A 50 3.22 -1.23 -25.17
N ASN A 51 2.17 -1.96 -25.55
CA ASN A 51 1.24 -1.54 -26.60
C ASN A 51 -0.11 -1.08 -26.03
N LEU A 52 -0.24 -0.86 -24.71
CA LEU A 52 -1.51 -0.51 -24.07
C LEU A 52 -2.66 -1.47 -24.45
N ASN A 53 -2.37 -2.77 -24.63
CA ASN A 53 -3.31 -3.79 -25.13
C ASN A 53 -3.90 -3.53 -26.53
N VAL A 54 -3.41 -2.55 -27.30
CA VAL A 54 -3.90 -2.22 -28.65
C VAL A 54 -3.83 -3.42 -29.60
N LYS A 55 -2.80 -4.25 -29.50
CA LYS A 55 -2.67 -5.48 -30.31
C LYS A 55 -3.73 -6.55 -30.03
N MET A 56 -4.48 -6.41 -28.93
CA MET A 56 -5.59 -7.29 -28.59
C MET A 56 -6.91 -6.79 -29.17
N CYS A 57 -6.94 -5.63 -29.85
CA CYS A 57 -8.14 -5.09 -30.46
C CYS A 57 -8.29 -5.62 -31.89
N LYS A 58 -9.52 -6.03 -32.25
CA LYS A 58 -9.82 -6.59 -33.58
C LYS A 58 -9.82 -5.53 -34.69
N ASP A 59 -10.28 -4.32 -34.38
CA ASP A 59 -10.43 -3.22 -35.33
C ASP A 59 -10.12 -1.86 -34.68
N PHE A 60 -10.06 -0.81 -35.50
CA PHE A 60 -9.77 0.55 -35.03
C PHE A 60 -10.82 1.08 -34.04
N LYS A 61 -12.08 0.65 -34.17
CA LYS A 61 -13.16 1.03 -33.24
C LYS A 61 -12.91 0.49 -31.84
N ALA A 62 -12.47 -0.77 -31.73
CA ALA A 62 -12.06 -1.38 -30.47
C ALA A 62 -10.86 -0.66 -29.84
N ILE A 63 -9.89 -0.24 -30.67
CA ILE A 63 -8.74 0.57 -30.20
C ILE A 63 -9.21 1.89 -29.59
N LEU A 64 -10.05 2.64 -30.29
CA LEU A 64 -10.58 3.91 -29.77
C LEU A 64 -11.36 3.69 -28.46
N THR A 65 -12.23 2.68 -28.43
CA THR A 65 -13.00 2.33 -27.22
C THR A 65 -12.10 2.03 -26.02
N LEU A 66 -11.01 1.29 -26.25
CA LEU A 66 -10.02 0.96 -25.23
C LEU A 66 -9.30 2.20 -24.72
N LEU A 67 -8.76 3.02 -25.62
CA LEU A 67 -7.98 4.21 -25.28
C LEU A 67 -8.85 5.28 -24.62
N ASP A 68 -10.06 5.52 -25.12
CA ASP A 68 -11.04 6.41 -24.50
C ASP A 68 -11.35 5.95 -23.08
N GLY A 69 -11.63 4.66 -22.90
CA GLY A 69 -11.93 4.09 -21.59
C GLY A 69 -10.77 4.20 -20.58
N ILE A 70 -9.53 4.07 -21.04
CA ILE A 70 -8.34 4.21 -20.19
C ILE A 70 -8.04 5.68 -19.88
N PHE A 71 -8.05 6.56 -20.88
CA PHE A 71 -7.58 7.95 -20.71
C PHE A 71 -8.63 8.88 -20.11
N THR A 72 -9.92 8.61 -20.30
CA THR A 72 -10.99 9.42 -19.67
C THR A 72 -11.22 9.05 -18.20
N PHE A 73 -10.74 7.88 -17.76
CA PHE A 73 -10.92 7.44 -16.39
C PHE A 73 -9.92 8.12 -15.45
N GLN A 74 -10.41 8.62 -14.31
CA GLN A 74 -9.60 9.40 -13.37
C GLN A 74 -8.40 8.63 -12.80
N ASN A 75 -8.57 7.32 -12.54
CA ASN A 75 -7.52 6.50 -11.94
C ASN A 75 -6.64 5.85 -13.02
N LYS A 76 -5.39 6.32 -13.10
CA LYS A 76 -4.37 5.88 -14.07
C LYS A 76 -4.00 4.40 -13.95
N ASN A 77 -4.28 3.76 -12.81
CA ASN A 77 -4.03 2.32 -12.64
C ASN A 77 -5.01 1.46 -13.45
N LEU A 78 -6.10 2.00 -14.00
CA LEU A 78 -7.06 1.22 -14.79
C LEU A 78 -6.39 0.45 -15.93
N TYR A 79 -5.41 1.05 -16.60
CA TYR A 79 -4.62 0.39 -17.63
C TYR A 79 -3.96 -0.92 -17.14
N PHE A 80 -3.43 -0.94 -15.91
CA PHE A 80 -2.87 -2.15 -15.32
C PHE A 80 -3.95 -3.22 -15.12
N TYR A 81 -5.13 -2.84 -14.64
CA TYR A 81 -6.23 -3.77 -14.44
C TYR A 81 -6.90 -4.24 -15.73
N MET A 82 -6.68 -3.57 -16.87
CA MET A 82 -7.04 -4.13 -18.16
C MET A 82 -6.30 -5.43 -18.45
N ILE A 83 -5.04 -5.54 -18.02
CA ILE A 83 -4.26 -6.78 -18.14
C ILE A 83 -4.90 -7.89 -17.31
N VAL A 84 -5.31 -7.58 -16.09
CA VAL A 84 -5.98 -8.50 -15.16
C VAL A 84 -7.31 -8.99 -15.76
N ALA A 85 -8.12 -8.08 -16.33
CA ALA A 85 -9.39 -8.42 -16.97
C ALA A 85 -9.21 -9.30 -18.22
N ILE A 86 -8.23 -8.99 -19.07
CA ILE A 86 -7.89 -9.81 -20.25
C ILE A 86 -7.42 -11.20 -19.80
N TYR A 87 -6.62 -11.28 -18.73
CA TYR A 87 -6.15 -12.54 -18.19
C TYR A 87 -7.30 -13.39 -17.63
N GLU A 88 -8.28 -12.76 -16.98
CA GLU A 88 -9.50 -13.46 -16.53
C GLU A 88 -10.26 -14.09 -17.69
N ASP A 89 -10.54 -13.32 -18.76
CA ASP A 89 -11.27 -13.81 -19.93
C ASP A 89 -10.60 -15.06 -20.54
N MET A 90 -9.27 -15.00 -20.64
CA MET A 90 -8.46 -16.08 -21.19
C MET A 90 -8.29 -17.27 -20.23
N GLY A 91 -8.56 -17.11 -18.93
CA GLY A 91 -8.12 -18.01 -17.88
C GLY A 91 -8.55 -19.47 -18.07
N ASN A 92 -9.80 -19.71 -18.49
CA ASN A 92 -10.30 -21.06 -18.72
C ASN A 92 -9.56 -21.77 -19.86
N GLN A 93 -9.29 -21.07 -20.96
CA GLN A 93 -8.59 -21.62 -22.11
C GLN A 93 -7.11 -21.84 -21.77
N LEU A 94 -6.47 -20.90 -21.08
CA LEU A 94 -5.07 -21.01 -20.66
C LEU A 94 -4.79 -22.24 -19.80
N LYS A 95 -5.76 -22.69 -18.98
CA LYS A 95 -5.64 -23.92 -18.18
C LYS A 95 -5.61 -25.21 -19.00
N THR A 96 -6.24 -25.20 -20.18
CA THR A 96 -6.35 -26.40 -21.03
C THR A 96 -5.08 -26.65 -21.83
N LEU A 97 -4.33 -25.59 -22.14
CA LEU A 97 -3.11 -25.63 -22.94
C LEU A 97 -1.97 -26.26 -22.12
N GLN A 98 -1.17 -27.09 -22.77
CA GLN A 98 -0.14 -27.90 -22.08
C GLN A 98 1.29 -27.45 -22.41
N THR A 99 1.49 -26.70 -23.49
CA THR A 99 2.81 -26.26 -23.94
C THR A 99 2.95 -24.74 -23.93
N GLN A 100 4.19 -24.24 -23.74
CA GLN A 100 4.47 -22.80 -23.80
C GLN A 100 4.07 -22.19 -25.16
N GLU A 101 4.31 -22.93 -26.24
CA GLU A 101 4.04 -22.45 -27.60
C GLU A 101 2.55 -22.34 -27.87
N GLU A 102 1.74 -23.31 -27.45
CA GLU A 102 0.28 -23.23 -27.50
C GLU A 102 -0.25 -21.98 -26.78
N VAL A 103 0.24 -21.72 -25.57
CA VAL A 103 -0.15 -20.54 -24.79
C VAL A 103 0.20 -19.24 -25.52
N LEU A 104 1.42 -19.14 -26.04
CA LEU A 104 1.87 -17.93 -26.74
C LEU A 104 1.12 -17.74 -28.06
N ASN A 105 0.84 -18.81 -28.81
CA ASN A 105 0.07 -18.77 -30.04
C ASN A 105 -1.38 -18.37 -29.77
N PHE A 106 -2.01 -18.95 -28.75
CA PHE A 106 -3.34 -18.59 -28.31
C PHE A 106 -3.43 -17.10 -27.96
N ILE A 107 -2.52 -16.59 -27.12
CA ILE A 107 -2.46 -15.17 -26.77
C ILE A 107 -2.23 -14.29 -28.01
N THR A 108 -1.45 -14.76 -29.00
CA THR A 108 -1.26 -14.02 -30.27
C THR A 108 -2.56 -13.90 -31.06
N SER A 109 -3.33 -14.98 -31.11
CA SER A 109 -4.53 -15.10 -31.93
C SER A 109 -5.75 -14.39 -31.33
N LYS A 110 -5.76 -14.19 -30.01
CA LYS A 110 -6.89 -13.60 -29.30
C LYS A 110 -7.00 -12.11 -29.64
N SER A 111 -8.20 -11.71 -30.05
CA SER A 111 -8.56 -10.31 -30.28
C SER A 111 -9.99 -10.05 -29.82
N TYR A 112 -10.27 -8.79 -29.47
CA TYR A 112 -11.53 -8.34 -28.88
C TYR A 112 -12.17 -7.25 -29.75
N THR A 113 -13.49 -7.32 -29.86
CA THR A 113 -14.36 -6.32 -30.47
C THR A 113 -14.59 -5.14 -29.52
N SER A 114 -15.11 -4.02 -30.05
CA SER A 114 -15.42 -2.82 -29.25
C SER A 114 -16.37 -3.11 -28.07
N ASP A 115 -17.35 -3.99 -28.24
CA ASP A 115 -18.30 -4.30 -27.16
C ASP A 115 -17.68 -5.20 -26.09
N GLU A 116 -16.82 -6.15 -26.47
CA GLU A 116 -16.03 -6.94 -25.52
C GLU A 116 -15.06 -6.06 -24.73
N ILE A 117 -14.43 -5.07 -25.37
CA ILE A 117 -13.56 -4.10 -24.69
C ILE A 117 -14.32 -3.31 -23.61
N LYS A 118 -15.58 -2.93 -23.83
CA LYS A 118 -16.40 -2.24 -22.81
C LYS A 118 -16.67 -3.14 -21.60
N ILE A 119 -16.90 -4.44 -21.84
CA ILE A 119 -17.08 -5.43 -20.78
C ILE A 119 -15.78 -5.58 -19.99
N LEU A 120 -14.65 -5.73 -20.69
CA LEU A 120 -13.32 -5.83 -20.06
C LEU A 120 -12.97 -4.58 -19.25
N LEU A 121 -13.29 -3.37 -19.73
CA LEU A 121 -13.13 -2.12 -18.98
C LEU A 121 -13.95 -2.13 -17.68
N SER A 122 -15.16 -2.67 -17.72
CA SER A 122 -16.03 -2.77 -16.54
C SER A 122 -15.47 -3.77 -15.52
N ILE A 123 -14.97 -4.91 -16.00
CA ILE A 123 -14.28 -5.92 -15.18
C ILE A 123 -13.01 -5.33 -14.56
N ALA A 124 -12.19 -4.61 -15.35
CA ALA A 124 -10.98 -3.96 -14.89
C ALA A 124 -11.26 -2.93 -13.78
N LYS A 125 -12.30 -2.10 -13.93
CA LYS A 125 -12.78 -1.19 -12.88
C LYS A 125 -13.18 -1.94 -11.61
N CYS A 126 -13.82 -3.10 -11.75
CA CYS A 126 -14.19 -3.93 -10.61
C CYS A 126 -12.95 -4.47 -9.87
N TYR A 127 -11.91 -4.93 -10.57
CA TYR A 127 -10.67 -5.35 -9.92
C TYR A 127 -9.93 -4.20 -9.27
N LEU A 128 -9.86 -3.05 -9.94
CA LEU A 128 -9.24 -1.86 -9.38
C LEU A 128 -9.88 -1.49 -8.02
N ALA A 129 -11.21 -1.52 -7.95
CA ALA A 129 -11.96 -1.20 -6.73
C ALA A 129 -11.84 -2.26 -5.63
N LYS A 130 -11.72 -3.55 -6.00
CA LYS A 130 -11.59 -4.67 -5.05
C LYS A 130 -10.16 -4.89 -4.55
N SER A 131 -9.17 -4.34 -5.25
CA SER A 131 -7.77 -4.54 -4.92
C SER A 131 -7.33 -3.65 -3.76
N PRO A 132 -6.37 -4.12 -2.93
CA PRO A 132 -5.85 -3.34 -1.81
C PRO A 132 -5.35 -1.96 -2.25
N ALA A 133 -5.64 -0.93 -1.44
CA ALA A 133 -5.22 0.43 -1.73
C ALA A 133 -3.69 0.54 -1.72
N SER A 134 -3.03 -0.18 -0.80
CA SER A 134 -1.57 -0.28 -0.78
C SER A 134 -0.98 -0.85 -2.06
N PHE A 135 -1.61 -1.86 -2.65
CA PHE A 135 -1.20 -2.45 -3.92
C PHE A 135 -1.39 -1.47 -5.08
N ASN A 136 -2.52 -0.75 -5.11
CA ASN A 136 -2.73 0.35 -6.05
C ASN A 136 -1.67 1.45 -5.91
N GLY A 137 -1.26 1.78 -4.68
CA GLY A 137 -0.15 2.68 -4.40
C GLY A 137 1.18 2.17 -4.98
N LEU A 138 1.46 0.87 -4.89
CA LEU A 138 2.66 0.25 -5.47
C LEU A 138 2.66 0.30 -7.00
N ILE A 139 1.54 0.03 -7.66
CA ILE A 139 1.42 0.15 -9.12
C ILE A 139 1.73 1.58 -9.56
N ASN A 140 1.05 2.55 -8.95
CA ASN A 140 1.26 3.96 -9.28
C ASN A 140 2.70 4.40 -8.97
N GLY A 141 3.25 3.92 -7.85
CA GLY A 141 4.63 4.16 -7.46
C GLY A 141 5.64 3.57 -8.45
N CYS A 142 5.34 2.40 -9.02
CA CYS A 142 6.13 1.73 -10.04
C CYS A 142 6.10 2.50 -11.37
N LEU A 143 4.92 2.87 -11.84
CA LEU A 143 4.74 3.60 -13.10
C LEU A 143 5.39 4.99 -13.09
N ASN A 144 5.39 5.66 -11.93
CA ASN A 144 6.02 6.97 -11.77
C ASN A 144 7.44 6.90 -11.16
N ASN A 145 7.99 5.69 -10.97
CA ASN A 145 9.32 5.46 -10.40
C ASN A 145 9.61 6.25 -9.11
N THR A 146 8.62 6.27 -8.22
CA THR A 146 8.66 7.03 -6.97
C THR A 146 9.74 6.50 -6.01
N PRO A 147 10.33 7.34 -5.14
CA PRO A 147 11.25 6.88 -4.10
C PRO A 147 10.70 5.77 -3.21
N GLN A 148 9.39 5.80 -2.93
CA GLN A 148 8.67 4.83 -2.10
C GLN A 148 8.68 3.46 -2.77
N PHE A 149 8.36 3.41 -4.07
CA PHE A 149 8.45 2.18 -4.83
C PHE A 149 9.89 1.65 -4.88
N LYS A 150 10.90 2.51 -5.01
CA LYS A 150 12.31 2.09 -5.00
C LYS A 150 12.70 1.42 -3.68
N GLN A 151 12.27 1.96 -2.55
CA GLN A 151 12.52 1.38 -1.23
C GLN A 151 11.81 0.03 -1.08
N TRP A 152 10.53 -0.03 -1.42
CA TRP A 152 9.76 -1.27 -1.39
C TRP A 152 10.40 -2.34 -2.29
N TYR A 153 10.78 -1.98 -3.51
CA TYR A 153 11.41 -2.85 -4.48
C TYR A 153 12.70 -3.45 -3.91
N THR A 154 13.60 -2.61 -3.38
CA THR A 154 14.87 -3.09 -2.81
C THR A 154 14.66 -4.03 -1.62
N ALA A 155 13.62 -3.80 -0.80
CA ALA A 155 13.37 -4.61 0.38
C ALA A 155 12.59 -5.91 0.09
N ASN A 156 11.72 -5.96 -0.93
CA ASN A 156 10.72 -7.02 -1.04
C ASN A 156 10.75 -7.79 -2.37
N ILE A 157 11.36 -7.28 -3.43
CA ILE A 157 11.19 -7.87 -4.77
C ILE A 157 11.72 -9.31 -4.88
N SER A 158 12.71 -9.66 -4.05
CA SER A 158 13.31 -11.00 -3.99
C SER A 158 12.66 -11.92 -2.96
N GLU A 159 11.83 -11.37 -2.06
CA GLU A 159 11.32 -12.09 -0.89
C GLU A 159 9.81 -12.30 -0.92
N ALA A 160 9.07 -11.36 -1.51
CA ALA A 160 7.63 -11.38 -1.58
C ALA A 160 7.19 -11.57 -3.04
N PHE A 161 6.53 -12.70 -3.32
CA PHE A 161 5.77 -12.92 -4.55
C PHE A 161 4.24 -12.91 -4.29
N VAL A 162 3.84 -12.39 -3.13
CA VAL A 162 2.45 -12.36 -2.66
C VAL A 162 2.05 -10.91 -2.39
N VAL A 163 0.76 -10.60 -2.53
CA VAL A 163 0.23 -9.26 -2.25
C VAL A 163 0.40 -8.91 -0.77
N SER A 164 1.03 -7.78 -0.54
CA SER A 164 1.21 -7.14 0.75
C SER A 164 0.00 -6.27 1.10
N LEU A 165 -0.50 -6.39 2.33
CA LEU A 165 -1.67 -5.67 2.84
C LEU A 165 -1.26 -4.77 4.00
N THR A 166 -1.72 -3.52 4.00
CA THR A 166 -1.57 -2.65 5.16
C THR A 166 -2.66 -2.94 6.20
N PRO A 167 -2.46 -2.55 7.47
CA PRO A 167 -3.52 -2.56 8.47
C PRO A 167 -4.82 -1.88 8.00
N THR A 168 -4.72 -0.79 7.22
CA THR A 168 -5.88 -0.12 6.62
C THR A 168 -6.60 -0.98 5.59
N ASP A 169 -5.88 -1.72 4.74
CA ASP A 169 -6.51 -2.63 3.76
C ASP A 169 -7.32 -3.73 4.46
N ILE A 170 -6.79 -4.26 5.57
CA ILE A 170 -7.44 -5.28 6.40
C ILE A 170 -8.75 -4.75 7.00
N VAL A 171 -8.73 -3.52 7.51
CA VAL A 171 -9.93 -2.85 8.01
C VAL A 171 -10.95 -2.62 6.89
N ASN A 172 -10.50 -2.24 5.70
CA ASN A 172 -11.37 -2.02 4.54
C ASN A 172 -12.09 -3.30 4.10
N TYR A 173 -11.45 -4.48 4.16
CA TYR A 173 -12.12 -5.77 3.90
C TYR A 173 -13.35 -5.97 4.79
N THR A 174 -13.20 -5.69 6.07
CA THR A 174 -14.22 -6.00 7.07
C THR A 174 -15.31 -4.93 7.10
N LEU A 175 -14.92 -3.65 7.10
CA LEU A 175 -15.85 -2.54 7.32
C LEU A 175 -16.48 -2.00 6.04
N LEU A 176 -15.67 -1.82 4.99
CA LEU A 176 -16.14 -1.22 3.73
C LEU A 176 -16.73 -2.28 2.81
N PHE A 177 -16.02 -3.41 2.65
CA PHE A 177 -16.43 -4.47 1.74
C PHE A 177 -17.37 -5.49 2.38
N LYS A 178 -17.57 -5.43 3.71
CA LYS A 178 -18.39 -6.38 4.49
C LYS A 178 -18.03 -7.84 4.21
N GLN A 179 -16.75 -8.11 4.00
CA GLN A 179 -16.24 -9.45 3.74
C GLN A 179 -15.56 -10.00 5.00
N PRO A 180 -15.98 -11.16 5.50
CA PRO A 180 -15.28 -11.81 6.60
C PRO A 180 -13.87 -12.20 6.15
N LEU A 181 -12.89 -11.88 7.00
CA LEU A 181 -11.47 -12.11 6.77
C LEU A 181 -10.97 -13.21 7.70
N GLN A 182 -10.16 -14.12 7.18
CA GLN A 182 -9.51 -15.16 7.99
C GLN A 182 -8.08 -14.73 8.28
N MET A 183 -7.82 -14.39 9.54
CA MET A 183 -6.51 -13.94 10.00
C MET A 183 -5.72 -15.13 10.55
N ILE A 184 -4.47 -15.28 10.12
CA ILE A 184 -3.56 -16.32 10.61
C ILE A 184 -2.37 -15.63 11.28
N ASP A 185 -2.27 -15.82 12.60
CA ASP A 185 -1.17 -15.34 13.41
C ASP A 185 -0.04 -16.36 13.40
N VAL A 186 1.06 -16.02 12.73
CA VAL A 186 2.19 -16.94 12.60
C VAL A 186 3.28 -16.76 13.66
N ARG A 187 3.02 -15.94 14.67
CA ARG A 187 3.94 -15.73 15.80
C ARG A 187 4.03 -16.96 16.69
N SER A 188 4.98 -16.94 17.62
CA SER A 188 5.07 -18.01 18.62
C SER A 188 3.80 -18.09 19.46
N ASN A 189 3.49 -19.28 19.96
CA ASN A 189 2.35 -19.48 20.85
C ASN A 189 2.39 -18.54 22.05
N GLU A 190 3.58 -18.30 22.62
CA GLU A 190 3.76 -17.35 23.72
C GLU A 190 3.33 -15.92 23.31
N GLN A 191 3.75 -15.44 22.15
CA GLN A 191 3.41 -14.11 21.65
C GLN A 191 1.90 -13.98 21.34
N TYR A 192 1.28 -15.04 20.84
CA TYR A 192 -0.16 -15.09 20.61
C TYR A 192 -0.95 -14.97 21.93
N GLN A 193 -0.55 -15.72 22.96
CA GLN A 193 -1.20 -15.69 24.28
C GLN A 193 -1.02 -14.35 25.01
N GLN A 194 0.01 -13.57 24.67
CA GLN A 194 0.24 -12.21 25.23
C GLN A 194 -0.60 -11.12 24.54
N GLY A 195 -1.33 -11.49 23.49
CA GLY A 195 -2.30 -10.67 22.81
C GLY A 195 -2.23 -10.85 21.30
N HIS A 196 -3.38 -11.04 20.66
CA HIS A 196 -3.53 -11.29 19.23
C HIS A 196 -4.79 -10.62 18.69
N LEU A 197 -4.94 -10.59 17.37
CA LEU A 197 -6.14 -10.00 16.75
C LEU A 197 -7.33 -10.93 16.94
N THR A 198 -8.49 -10.35 17.25
CA THR A 198 -9.73 -11.09 17.51
C THR A 198 -10.03 -12.06 16.37
N HIS A 199 -10.39 -13.30 16.73
CA HIS A 199 -10.64 -14.41 15.79
C HIS A 199 -9.45 -14.85 14.93
N ALA A 200 -8.22 -14.40 15.20
CA ALA A 200 -7.05 -14.89 14.48
C ALA A 200 -6.71 -16.33 14.91
N ILE A 201 -6.45 -17.19 13.91
CA ILE A 201 -6.02 -18.58 14.13
C ILE A 201 -4.51 -18.59 14.35
N SER A 202 -4.04 -19.21 15.43
CA SER A 202 -2.61 -19.36 15.71
C SER A 202 -1.99 -20.46 14.85
N LEU A 203 -0.91 -20.14 14.14
CA LEU A 203 -0.10 -21.07 13.37
C LEU A 203 1.40 -20.79 13.61
N GLU A 204 1.95 -21.31 14.69
CA GLU A 204 3.39 -21.22 14.93
C GLU A 204 4.15 -22.01 13.86
N ILE A 205 4.96 -21.31 13.05
CA ILE A 205 5.81 -21.94 12.02
C ILE A 205 7.02 -22.58 12.71
N ASP A 206 6.85 -23.81 13.18
CA ASP A 206 7.93 -24.69 13.59
C ASP A 206 8.09 -25.80 12.55
N ASN A 207 9.30 -25.96 12.01
CA ASN A 207 9.64 -26.88 10.92
C ASN A 207 9.27 -28.35 11.21
N GLN A 208 8.91 -28.69 12.45
CA GLN A 208 8.63 -30.05 12.89
C GLN A 208 7.13 -30.47 12.85
N LYS A 209 6.18 -29.57 12.50
CA LYS A 209 4.74 -29.86 12.68
C LYS A 209 3.87 -29.60 11.43
N LYS A 210 4.19 -30.25 10.30
CA LYS A 210 3.35 -30.19 9.07
C LYS A 210 1.88 -30.55 9.30
N GLU A 211 1.60 -31.49 10.22
CA GLU A 211 0.24 -31.91 10.56
C GLU A 211 -0.63 -30.76 11.10
N ASN A 212 -0.03 -29.79 11.79
CA ASN A 212 -0.76 -28.62 12.29
C ASN A 212 -1.14 -27.66 11.17
N ILE A 213 -0.27 -27.48 10.17
CA ILE A 213 -0.55 -26.65 8.98
C ILE A 213 -1.74 -27.24 8.23
N GLU A 214 -1.74 -28.55 7.99
CA GLU A 214 -2.84 -29.25 7.31
C GLU A 214 -4.17 -29.08 8.02
N LYS A 215 -4.17 -29.28 9.34
CA LYS A 215 -5.37 -29.12 10.16
C LYS A 215 -5.93 -27.70 10.03
N ILE A 216 -5.10 -26.68 10.24
CA ILE A 216 -5.52 -25.28 10.17
C ILE A 216 -6.03 -24.95 8.75
N PHE A 217 -5.34 -25.37 7.70
CA PHE A 217 -5.76 -25.10 6.33
C PHE A 217 -7.07 -25.80 5.95
N SER A 218 -7.42 -26.90 6.61
CA SER A 218 -8.72 -27.58 6.45
C SER A 218 -9.87 -26.86 7.16
N GLU A 219 -9.58 -26.07 8.20
CA GLU A 219 -10.57 -25.27 8.94
C GLU A 219 -10.91 -23.96 8.21
N LEU A 220 -10.07 -23.53 7.26
CA LEU A 220 -10.27 -22.31 6.48
C LEU A 220 -11.37 -22.48 5.42
N THR A 221 -12.03 -21.37 5.10
CA THR A 221 -13.05 -21.28 4.05
C THR A 221 -12.48 -20.63 2.78
N GLN A 222 -12.45 -21.36 1.67
CA GLN A 222 -11.89 -20.88 0.39
C GLN A 222 -12.53 -19.61 -0.19
N LYS A 223 -13.78 -19.31 0.17
CA LYS A 223 -14.48 -18.11 -0.31
C LYS A 223 -14.01 -16.81 0.36
N GLN A 224 -13.40 -16.91 1.54
CA GLN A 224 -13.00 -15.76 2.33
C GLN A 224 -11.52 -15.42 2.07
N PRO A 225 -11.14 -14.14 2.01
CA PRO A 225 -9.74 -13.77 1.92
C PRO A 225 -8.98 -14.24 3.17
N VAL A 226 -7.70 -14.57 3.00
CA VAL A 226 -6.83 -15.08 4.07
C VAL A 226 -5.64 -14.15 4.23
N VAL A 227 -5.31 -13.78 5.46
CA VAL A 227 -4.20 -12.85 5.73
C VAL A 227 -3.30 -13.41 6.82
N PHE A 228 -2.04 -13.60 6.46
CA PHE A 228 -0.98 -13.98 7.40
C PHE A 228 -0.36 -12.74 8.03
N TYR A 229 -0.03 -12.82 9.32
CA TYR A 229 0.75 -11.78 9.97
C TYR A 229 1.70 -12.33 11.03
N ALA A 230 2.88 -11.73 11.09
CA ALA A 230 3.91 -12.03 12.09
C ALA A 230 4.05 -10.87 13.10
N SER A 231 5.12 -10.88 13.89
CA SER A 231 5.39 -9.84 14.90
C SER A 231 5.63 -8.45 14.32
N GLY A 232 6.22 -8.33 13.12
CA GLY A 232 6.54 -7.06 12.45
C GLY A 232 7.93 -7.06 11.81
N GLU A 233 8.53 -5.88 11.60
CA GLU A 233 9.86 -5.74 10.97
C GLU A 233 10.94 -6.60 11.66
N GLY A 234 11.57 -7.50 10.90
CA GLY A 234 12.59 -8.42 11.40
C GLY A 234 12.07 -9.54 12.31
N GLY A 235 10.74 -9.70 12.40
CA GLY A 235 10.11 -10.75 13.19
C GLY A 235 10.24 -12.13 12.54
N ASN A 236 10.34 -13.15 13.38
CA ASN A 236 10.12 -14.54 12.95
C ASN A 236 8.61 -14.85 13.02
N PRO A 237 8.06 -15.55 12.02
CA PRO A 237 8.69 -15.97 10.77
C PRO A 237 8.83 -14.83 9.75
N THR A 238 9.79 -14.99 8.82
CA THR A 238 10.12 -14.05 7.76
C THR A 238 9.00 -13.93 6.71
N VAL A 239 9.04 -12.85 5.92
CA VAL A 239 8.10 -12.65 4.79
C VAL A 239 8.16 -13.80 3.79
N LYS A 240 9.36 -14.33 3.54
CA LYS A 240 9.56 -15.46 2.63
C LYS A 240 8.89 -16.74 3.14
N GLU A 241 8.99 -17.04 4.43
CA GLU A 241 8.32 -18.20 5.04
C GLU A 241 6.80 -18.07 4.98
N MET A 242 6.26 -16.89 5.28
CA MET A 242 4.83 -16.62 5.09
C MET A 242 4.40 -16.73 3.63
N ALA A 243 5.23 -16.28 2.68
CA ALA A 243 4.93 -16.37 1.25
C ALA A 243 4.82 -17.83 0.77
N ILE A 244 5.63 -18.74 1.33
CA ILE A 244 5.52 -20.18 1.05
C ILE A 244 4.17 -20.73 1.53
N LEU A 245 3.72 -20.37 2.73
CA LEU A 245 2.40 -20.75 3.23
C LEU A 245 1.26 -20.20 2.36
N CYS A 246 1.39 -18.95 1.90
CA CYS A 246 0.44 -18.37 0.94
C CYS A 246 0.40 -19.17 -0.37
N TYR A 247 1.55 -19.58 -0.90
CA TYR A 247 1.62 -20.41 -2.11
C TYR A 247 0.97 -21.77 -1.95
N GLU A 248 1.09 -22.36 -0.77
CA GLU A 248 0.44 -23.62 -0.44
C GLU A 248 -1.09 -23.48 -0.43
N LEU A 249 -1.63 -22.39 0.14
CA LEU A 249 -3.06 -22.07 0.04
C LEU A 249 -3.49 -21.84 -1.41
N TYR A 250 -2.71 -21.11 -2.21
CA TYR A 250 -3.01 -20.93 -3.64
C TYR A 250 -3.09 -22.27 -4.38
N SER A 251 -2.19 -23.21 -4.07
CA SER A 251 -2.19 -24.56 -4.66
C SER A 251 -3.42 -25.39 -4.28
N ARG A 252 -4.10 -25.03 -3.18
CA ARG A 252 -5.37 -25.63 -2.72
C ARG A 252 -6.60 -24.89 -3.26
N GLY A 253 -6.43 -23.87 -4.09
CA GLY A 253 -7.53 -23.11 -4.71
C GLY A 253 -8.03 -21.90 -3.91
N TYR A 254 -7.37 -21.54 -2.80
CA TYR A 254 -7.70 -20.31 -2.09
C TYR A 254 -7.35 -19.10 -2.94
N LYS A 255 -8.21 -18.08 -2.91
CA LYS A 255 -7.98 -16.80 -3.58
C LYS A 255 -7.86 -15.70 -2.54
N ARG A 256 -7.23 -14.59 -2.94
CA ARG A 256 -7.10 -13.38 -2.11
C ARG A 256 -6.34 -13.65 -0.81
N VAL A 257 -5.19 -14.33 -0.95
CA VAL A 257 -4.29 -14.63 0.17
C VAL A 257 -3.19 -13.56 0.22
N GLY A 258 -2.95 -12.97 1.39
CA GLY A 258 -2.01 -11.87 1.53
C GLY A 258 -1.21 -11.89 2.82
N ILE A 259 -0.23 -11.00 2.93
CA ILE A 259 0.59 -10.82 4.13
C ILE A 259 0.37 -9.42 4.67
N MET A 260 0.09 -9.28 5.96
CA MET A 260 0.01 -7.97 6.61
C MET A 260 1.41 -7.38 6.81
N VAL A 261 1.70 -6.29 6.10
CA VAL A 261 2.94 -5.52 6.22
C VAL A 261 3.05 -4.94 7.63
N GLY A 262 4.23 -5.07 8.21
CA GLY A 262 4.52 -4.56 9.56
C GLY A 262 3.89 -5.38 10.69
N GLY A 263 3.10 -6.41 10.37
CA GLY A 263 2.60 -7.41 11.30
C GLY A 263 1.79 -6.85 12.48
N TYR A 264 1.72 -7.62 13.55
CA TYR A 264 1.01 -7.29 14.79
C TYR A 264 1.49 -5.95 15.37
N LYS A 265 2.80 -5.68 15.38
CA LYS A 265 3.36 -4.42 15.89
C LYS A 265 2.84 -3.20 15.15
N MET A 266 2.77 -3.25 13.82
CA MET A 266 2.25 -2.13 13.03
C MET A 266 0.74 -2.00 13.28
N TYR A 267 -0.01 -3.09 13.20
CA TYR A 267 -1.45 -3.06 13.47
C TYR A 267 -1.77 -2.42 14.83
N HIS A 268 -1.11 -2.90 15.89
CA HIS A 268 -1.25 -2.43 17.27
C HIS A 268 -0.94 -0.93 17.44
N LYS A 269 0.02 -0.41 16.67
CA LYS A 269 0.40 1.01 16.70
C LYS A 269 -0.68 1.92 16.10
N TYR A 270 -1.43 1.46 15.10
CA TYR A 270 -2.44 2.25 14.40
C TYR A 270 -3.84 2.08 14.96
N PHE A 271 -4.15 0.89 15.47
CA PHE A 271 -5.47 0.54 15.97
C PHE A 271 -5.39 0.23 17.46
N ILE A 272 -5.72 1.24 18.26
CA ILE A 272 -5.87 1.16 19.72
C ILE A 272 -7.36 0.97 20.04
N GLU A 273 -7.68 0.42 21.21
CA GLU A 273 -9.05 0.32 21.75
C GLU A 273 -9.92 1.55 21.41
N GLY A 274 -11.07 1.30 20.78
CA GLY A 274 -12.01 2.34 20.31
C GLY A 274 -11.82 2.82 18.87
N SER A 275 -10.79 2.36 18.16
CA SER A 275 -10.62 2.62 16.72
C SER A 275 -11.34 1.58 15.86
N LEU A 276 -11.75 2.00 14.65
CA LEU A 276 -12.39 1.12 13.67
C LEU A 276 -11.39 0.03 13.21
N GLY A 277 -11.55 -1.20 13.69
CA GLY A 277 -10.66 -2.32 13.39
C GLY A 277 -10.98 -3.59 14.21
N PHE A 278 -10.13 -4.60 14.08
CA PHE A 278 -10.16 -5.81 14.90
C PHE A 278 -9.68 -5.48 16.31
N GLU A 279 -10.44 -5.93 17.31
CA GLU A 279 -10.01 -5.83 18.71
C GLU A 279 -8.80 -6.72 18.98
N ILE A 280 -8.08 -6.44 20.06
CA ILE A 280 -6.95 -7.25 20.50
C ILE A 280 -7.40 -8.09 21.69
N GLU A 281 -7.52 -9.40 21.49
CA GLU A 281 -7.84 -10.37 22.54
C GLU A 281 -6.63 -10.64 23.43
N ASN A 282 -6.87 -11.02 24.69
CA ASN A 282 -5.85 -11.45 25.67
C ASN A 282 -4.67 -10.47 25.84
N ARG A 283 -4.93 -9.17 25.68
CA ARG A 283 -3.90 -8.13 25.74
C ARG A 283 -3.31 -7.99 27.15
N ASN A 284 -2.09 -8.48 27.34
CA ASN A 284 -1.31 -8.18 28.54
C ASN A 284 -0.38 -6.99 28.28
N THR A 285 -0.76 -5.78 28.73
CA THR A 285 0.02 -4.54 28.48
C THR A 285 1.44 -4.56 29.03
N LEU A 286 1.72 -5.37 30.06
CA LEU A 286 3.03 -5.51 30.70
C LEU A 286 3.95 -6.52 29.98
N LYS A 287 3.39 -7.41 29.15
CA LYS A 287 4.14 -8.45 28.44
C LYS A 287 4.09 -8.31 26.92
N CYS A 288 3.10 -7.59 26.40
CA CYS A 288 2.90 -7.40 24.97
C CYS A 288 4.10 -6.65 24.35
N PRO A 289 4.82 -7.27 23.38
CA PRO A 289 6.00 -6.66 22.76
C PRO A 289 5.69 -5.31 22.10
N ALA A 290 4.49 -5.15 21.53
CA ALA A 290 4.06 -3.90 20.91
C ALA A 290 3.80 -2.80 21.97
N CYS A 291 3.17 -3.13 23.10
CA CYS A 291 2.92 -2.19 24.19
C CYS A 291 4.23 -1.73 24.85
N LEU A 292 5.15 -2.67 25.10
CA LEU A 292 6.46 -2.39 25.70
C LEU A 292 7.34 -1.50 24.82
N GLY A 293 7.24 -1.64 23.49
CA GLY A 293 7.91 -0.74 22.55
C GLY A 293 7.35 0.69 22.54
N VAL A 294 6.10 0.89 22.96
CA VAL A 294 5.44 2.20 23.05
C VAL A 294 5.67 2.85 24.43
N THR A 295 5.72 2.06 25.52
CA THR A 295 5.94 2.55 26.90
C THR A 295 7.42 2.60 27.32
N GLY A 296 8.31 1.86 26.63
CA GLY A 296 9.73 1.78 26.93
C GLY A 296 10.53 3.08 26.78
N GLY A 297 9.97 4.11 26.13
CA GLY A 297 10.55 5.45 26.10
C GLY A 297 10.41 6.22 27.43
N LEU A 298 9.40 5.90 28.25
CA LEU A 298 9.12 6.58 29.51
C LEU A 298 9.77 5.87 30.70
N PHE A 299 9.70 4.54 30.77
CA PHE A 299 10.21 3.78 31.92
C PHE A 299 11.72 3.55 31.93
N SER A 300 12.37 3.57 30.75
CA SER A 300 13.84 3.43 30.66
C SER A 300 14.60 4.65 31.20
N ARG A 301 13.93 5.81 31.40
CA ARG A 301 14.52 6.99 32.05
C ARG A 301 14.45 6.95 33.57
N PHE A 302 13.54 6.16 34.15
CA PHE A 302 13.44 6.03 35.61
C PHE A 302 14.43 5.01 36.19
N LYS A 303 14.82 3.98 35.44
CA LYS A 303 15.76 2.96 35.92
C LYS A 303 17.26 3.30 35.81
N ARG A 304 17.63 4.50 35.34
CA ARG A 304 19.04 4.97 35.32
C ARG A 304 19.42 5.90 36.49
N GLY A 305 18.55 6.02 37.50
CA GLY A 305 18.82 6.84 38.69
C GLY A 305 19.47 6.10 39.85
N GLU A 306 19.33 4.78 39.94
CA GLU A 306 19.70 4.04 41.15
C GLU A 306 20.26 2.66 40.80
N VAL A 307 21.55 2.57 40.51
CA VAL A 307 22.47 1.51 40.99
C VAL A 307 23.90 2.07 40.83
N LYS A 308 24.42 2.69 41.90
CA LYS A 308 25.85 2.71 42.17
C LYS A 308 26.07 1.70 43.27
N GLU A 309 26.66 0.55 42.95
CA GLU A 309 27.45 -0.19 43.93
C GLU A 309 28.37 -1.20 43.23
N ASN A 310 29.67 -0.92 43.38
CA ASN A 310 30.82 -1.81 43.48
C ASN A 310 30.77 -3.20 42.85
N THR A 311 31.68 -3.44 41.91
CA THR A 311 32.56 -4.60 42.03
C THR A 311 33.91 -4.33 41.39
N GLU A 312 34.94 -4.42 42.24
CA GLU A 312 36.35 -4.41 41.92
C GLU A 312 36.77 -5.63 41.10
N GLY A 313 37.86 -5.47 40.35
CA GLY A 313 38.82 -6.54 40.12
C GLY A 313 38.48 -7.52 38.99
N ILE A 314 39.22 -7.42 37.88
CA ILE A 314 40.27 -8.39 37.53
C ILE A 314 41.04 -7.81 36.34
N ARG A 315 42.31 -7.48 36.61
CA ARG A 315 43.34 -7.32 35.60
C ARG A 315 43.57 -8.70 34.98
N ASP A 316 43.61 -8.79 33.65
CA ASP A 316 44.63 -9.65 33.08
C ASP A 316 45.26 -9.13 31.80
N LYS A 317 46.56 -9.37 31.74
CA LYS A 317 47.55 -8.81 30.82
C LYS A 317 47.47 -9.53 29.48
N ARG A 318 47.66 -8.79 28.38
CA ARG A 318 48.58 -9.23 27.31
C ARG A 318 49.18 -8.02 26.62
N LYS A 319 50.50 -7.92 26.76
CA LYS A 319 51.39 -6.99 26.07
C LYS A 319 51.68 -7.52 24.67
N LYS A 320 51.70 -6.57 23.73
CA LYS A 320 52.72 -6.32 22.70
C LYS A 320 53.09 -7.48 21.79
N ASP A 321 52.73 -7.32 20.52
CA ASP A 321 53.75 -7.28 19.47
C ASP A 321 53.63 -5.93 18.77
N GLY A 322 54.77 -5.30 18.55
CA GLY A 322 54.88 -4.09 17.77
C GLY A 322 55.91 -4.32 16.68
N GLU A 323 55.60 -3.83 15.48
CA GLU A 323 56.65 -3.38 14.57
C GLU A 323 56.13 -2.16 13.80
N LYS A 324 57.01 -1.16 13.77
CA LYS A 324 56.85 0.17 13.19
C LYS A 324 56.99 0.07 11.66
N GLU A 325 56.33 0.97 10.92
CA GLU A 325 57.04 2.02 10.18
C GLU A 325 56.10 3.12 9.66
N LYS A 326 56.71 4.28 9.37
CA LYS A 326 56.18 5.65 9.34
C LYS A 326 55.55 6.05 8.00
N LYS A 327 54.59 6.98 8.02
CA LYS A 327 54.66 8.41 7.53
C LYS A 327 53.24 8.99 7.43
N GLU A 328 52.92 9.98 8.26
CA GLU A 328 52.89 11.43 8.00
C GLU A 328 51.67 11.91 7.17
N GLY A 329 50.89 12.79 7.79
CA GLY A 329 49.78 13.52 7.17
C GLY A 329 48.89 14.22 8.18
N ASP A 330 49.46 15.09 9.03
CA ASP A 330 48.69 16.04 9.84
C ASP A 330 48.14 17.18 8.96
N LYS A 331 46.85 17.46 9.11
CA LYS A 331 46.27 18.81 9.02
C LYS A 331 45.11 18.92 10.02
N GLU A 332 45.40 19.65 11.10
CA GLU A 332 44.50 20.53 11.87
C GLU A 332 43.65 21.38 10.89
N GLU A 333 42.50 21.99 11.18
CA GLU A 333 41.75 22.47 12.34
C GLU A 333 40.39 22.92 11.68
N LYS A 334 39.20 22.97 12.28
CA LYS A 334 38.76 23.95 13.28
C LYS A 334 37.24 23.77 13.48
N GLN A 335 36.82 23.60 14.73
CA GLN A 335 35.45 23.91 15.16
C GLN A 335 35.42 25.41 15.52
N GLU A 336 34.56 26.18 14.88
CA GLU A 336 34.25 27.55 15.31
C GLU A 336 33.20 27.51 16.43
N ILE A 337 33.61 28.01 17.59
CA ILE A 337 32.75 28.49 18.67
C ILE A 337 32.71 30.01 18.55
N LYS A 338 31.51 30.61 18.62
CA LYS A 338 31.31 32.05 18.90
C LYS A 338 30.37 32.21 20.09
N GLY A 339 30.90 32.72 21.21
CA GLY A 339 30.18 33.62 22.14
C GLY A 339 30.17 35.04 21.55
N GLU A 340 29.55 36.09 22.11
CA GLU A 340 29.01 36.45 23.43
C GLU A 340 27.86 37.48 23.16
N THR A 341 26.98 37.89 24.08
CA THR A 341 27.23 38.83 25.20
C THR A 341 26.06 38.91 26.21
N GLU A 342 26.40 39.40 27.41
CA GLU A 342 25.62 39.51 28.66
C GLU A 342 24.62 40.69 28.74
N GLY A 343 23.66 40.59 29.68
CA GLY A 343 22.86 41.70 30.23
C GLY A 343 21.83 41.24 31.28
N LYS A 344 21.78 41.91 32.44
CA LYS A 344 21.23 41.51 33.76
C LYS A 344 19.69 41.49 33.95
N GLU A 345 19.30 40.81 35.04
CA GLU A 345 18.02 40.65 35.79
C GLU A 345 17.15 41.93 35.91
N ASP A 346 15.83 41.96 36.09
CA ASP A 346 14.87 41.12 36.86
C ASP A 346 13.45 41.24 36.24
N ASP A 347 12.63 40.18 36.35
CA ASP A 347 11.22 40.22 36.79
C ASP A 347 10.46 38.94 36.43
N GLY A 348 9.88 38.35 37.48
CA GLY A 348 9.35 37.00 37.50
C GLY A 348 8.19 36.73 36.54
N LYS A 349 8.35 35.68 35.73
CA LYS A 349 7.28 34.79 35.25
C LYS A 349 7.91 33.49 34.75
N ILE A 350 7.84 32.44 35.57
CA ILE A 350 8.22 31.09 35.16
C ILE A 350 7.20 30.62 34.11
N LYS A 351 7.53 30.76 32.83
CA LYS A 351 6.92 29.96 31.77
C LYS A 351 7.65 28.62 31.72
N VAL A 352 6.94 27.55 32.07
CA VAL A 352 7.40 26.19 31.81
C VAL A 352 7.28 25.94 30.30
N GLU A 353 8.34 26.25 29.55
CA GLU A 353 8.48 25.73 28.20
C GLU A 353 8.80 24.24 28.29
N LYS A 354 7.79 23.41 27.99
CA LYS A 354 8.02 21.99 27.68
C LYS A 354 8.79 21.93 26.37
N GLU A 355 10.11 21.81 26.43
CA GLU A 355 10.90 21.27 25.32
C GLU A 355 10.45 19.82 25.07
N GLN A 356 9.46 19.68 24.18
CA GLN A 356 9.18 18.41 23.54
C GLN A 356 10.37 18.07 22.66
N THR A 357 11.29 17.26 23.18
CA THR A 357 12.21 16.48 22.34
C THR A 357 11.37 15.50 21.52
N LYS A 358 10.91 15.98 20.35
CA LYS A 358 10.20 15.16 19.35
C LYS A 358 11.16 14.08 18.90
N SER A 359 10.85 12.82 19.25
CA SER A 359 11.59 11.67 18.76
C SER A 359 11.59 11.67 17.22
N ARG A 360 12.79 11.75 16.64
CA ARG A 360 13.05 11.85 15.19
C ARG A 360 12.48 10.68 14.36
N TRP A 361 12.06 9.59 15.01
CA TRP A 361 11.50 8.39 14.40
C TRP A 361 9.96 8.36 14.30
N GLY A 362 9.24 9.17 15.08
CA GLY A 362 7.77 9.19 15.09
C GLY A 362 7.13 9.91 13.89
N ASN A 363 7.81 10.93 13.36
CA ASN A 363 7.30 11.74 12.24
C ASN A 363 7.57 11.11 10.87
N SER A 364 8.71 10.45 10.68
CA SER A 364 9.09 9.81 9.42
C SER A 364 8.11 8.70 9.01
N PHE A 365 7.60 7.96 10.00
CA PHE A 365 6.75 6.79 9.75
C PHE A 365 5.24 7.10 9.72
N ARG A 366 4.77 8.09 10.51
CA ARG A 366 3.41 8.64 10.33
C ARG A 366 3.27 9.30 8.96
N GLN A 367 4.36 9.86 8.42
CA GLN A 367 4.48 10.20 7.02
C GLN A 367 4.35 8.93 6.16
N THR A 368 5.23 7.92 6.25
CA THR A 368 5.14 6.69 5.41
C THR A 368 3.74 6.08 5.23
N LEU A 369 2.89 6.04 6.28
CA LEU A 369 1.53 5.50 6.16
C LEU A 369 0.51 6.48 5.60
N ARG A 370 0.59 7.78 5.91
CA ARG A 370 -0.17 8.82 5.18
C ARG A 370 0.17 8.80 3.68
N TRP A 371 1.43 8.49 3.35
CA TRP A 371 1.99 8.49 2.00
C TRP A 371 1.62 7.26 1.17
N LEU A 372 1.18 6.17 1.80
CA LEU A 372 0.68 4.96 1.13
C LEU A 372 -0.84 5.00 0.91
N THR A 373 -1.55 5.92 1.58
CA THR A 373 -3.02 5.97 1.61
C THR A 373 -3.65 7.29 1.14
N GLU A 374 -2.89 8.39 0.97
CA GLU A 374 -3.42 9.66 0.43
C GLU A 374 -3.30 9.73 -1.10
N GLU A 375 -4.39 10.16 -1.77
CA GLU A 375 -4.37 10.55 -3.18
C GLU A 375 -3.58 11.86 -3.37
N PRO A 376 -2.85 12.03 -4.50
CA PRO A 376 -2.07 13.23 -4.72
C PRO A 376 -2.99 14.36 -5.18
N ASN A 377 -3.47 15.19 -4.24
CA ASN A 377 -3.79 16.57 -4.57
C ASN A 377 -3.79 17.45 -3.32
N LYS A 378 -2.66 18.15 -3.14
CA LYS A 378 -2.52 19.50 -2.55
C LYS A 378 -1.05 19.90 -2.66
N GLU A 379 -0.58 20.12 -3.88
CA GLU A 379 0.60 20.98 -4.09
C GLU A 379 0.18 22.43 -3.83
N LYS A 380 1.05 23.17 -3.14
CA LYS A 380 0.85 24.59 -2.85
C LYS A 380 0.84 25.36 -4.16
N LYS A 381 -0.34 25.85 -4.58
CA LYS A 381 -0.47 26.80 -5.70
C LYS A 381 0.38 28.04 -5.45
N SER A 382 1.08 28.49 -6.50
CA SER A 382 1.83 29.74 -6.52
C SER A 382 0.87 30.93 -6.35
N ASP A 383 1.38 32.07 -5.89
CA ASP A 383 0.56 33.26 -5.64
C ASP A 383 0.02 33.92 -6.94
N GLU A 384 0.50 33.49 -8.12
CA GLU A 384 -0.08 33.85 -9.43
C GLU A 384 -1.30 32.98 -9.77
N GLU A 385 -1.25 31.66 -9.53
CA GLU A 385 -2.40 30.76 -9.76
C GLU A 385 -3.58 31.05 -8.83
N LYS A 386 -3.32 31.55 -7.61
CA LYS A 386 -4.39 32.01 -6.72
C LYS A 386 -5.08 33.27 -7.24
N LYS A 387 -4.37 34.16 -7.95
CA LYS A 387 -4.98 35.38 -8.50
C LYS A 387 -5.85 35.07 -9.71
N GLU A 388 -5.43 34.15 -10.57
CA GLU A 388 -6.26 33.67 -11.70
C GLU A 388 -7.49 32.90 -11.22
N GLU A 389 -7.34 32.02 -10.22
CA GLU A 389 -8.48 31.27 -9.68
C GLU A 389 -9.47 32.16 -8.89
N THR A 390 -9.01 33.27 -8.32
CA THR A 390 -9.92 34.26 -7.69
C THR A 390 -10.66 35.10 -8.74
N ALA A 391 -10.03 35.38 -9.88
CA ALA A 391 -10.64 36.11 -11.00
C ALA A 391 -11.67 35.25 -11.75
N GLU A 392 -11.36 33.98 -12.04
CA GLU A 392 -12.30 33.06 -12.70
C GLU A 392 -13.51 32.77 -11.81
N ASN A 393 -13.33 32.62 -10.50
CA ASN A 393 -14.46 32.41 -9.58
C ASN A 393 -15.36 33.65 -9.48
N GLN A 394 -14.81 34.87 -9.51
CA GLN A 394 -15.62 36.10 -9.54
C GLN A 394 -16.39 36.28 -10.87
N GLU A 395 -15.82 35.83 -11.98
CA GLU A 395 -16.49 35.88 -13.29
C GLU A 395 -17.62 34.83 -13.39
N GLU A 396 -17.45 33.67 -12.77
CA GLU A 396 -18.48 32.63 -12.69
C GLU A 396 -19.63 32.98 -11.73
N GLU A 397 -19.32 33.65 -10.60
CA GLU A 397 -20.33 34.16 -9.66
C GLU A 397 -21.18 35.28 -10.30
N ASN A 398 -20.54 36.19 -11.05
CA ASN A 398 -21.25 37.24 -11.78
C ASN A 398 -22.15 36.69 -12.89
N LYS A 399 -21.74 35.62 -13.59
CA LYS A 399 -22.59 34.95 -14.59
C LYS A 399 -23.80 34.27 -13.95
N LYS A 400 -23.62 33.60 -12.81
CA LYS A 400 -24.72 32.96 -12.06
C LYS A 400 -25.71 33.98 -11.49
N GLU A 401 -25.24 35.14 -11.02
CA GLU A 401 -26.12 36.25 -10.61
C GLU A 401 -26.90 36.85 -11.79
N GLN A 402 -26.30 36.90 -12.97
CA GLN A 402 -26.95 37.42 -14.18
C GLN A 402 -28.03 36.45 -14.69
N GLU A 403 -27.76 35.14 -14.70
CA GLU A 403 -28.76 34.11 -15.05
C GLU A 403 -29.94 34.07 -14.07
N THR A 404 -29.68 34.17 -12.76
CA THR A 404 -30.77 34.24 -11.76
C THR A 404 -31.57 35.53 -11.80
N ARG A 405 -31.02 36.64 -12.35
CA ARG A 405 -31.82 37.85 -12.62
C ARG A 405 -32.73 37.68 -13.83
N ILE A 406 -32.24 37.04 -14.90
CA ILE A 406 -33.03 36.78 -16.11
C ILE A 406 -34.20 35.84 -15.78
N GLU A 407 -33.98 34.75 -15.05
CA GLU A 407 -35.06 33.82 -14.64
C GLU A 407 -36.13 34.50 -13.75
N LYS A 408 -35.71 35.45 -12.89
CA LYS A 408 -36.63 36.24 -12.05
C LYS A 408 -37.44 37.27 -12.83
N GLU A 409 -36.93 37.76 -13.96
CA GLU A 409 -37.68 38.66 -14.84
C GLU A 409 -38.66 37.88 -15.71
N GLU A 410 -38.27 36.73 -16.25
CA GLU A 410 -39.16 35.86 -17.01
C GLU A 410 -40.34 35.34 -16.17
N THR A 411 -40.11 34.93 -14.91
CA THR A 411 -41.19 34.53 -14.00
C THR A 411 -42.13 35.69 -13.62
N LYS A 412 -41.63 36.93 -13.59
CA LYS A 412 -42.46 38.13 -13.38
C LYS A 412 -43.29 38.50 -14.61
N GLU A 413 -42.81 38.24 -15.82
CA GLU A 413 -43.61 38.45 -17.02
C GLU A 413 -44.72 37.39 -17.18
N VAL A 414 -44.40 36.13 -16.92
CA VAL A 414 -45.37 35.01 -17.00
C VAL A 414 -46.50 35.18 -15.97
N SER A 415 -46.20 35.64 -14.75
CA SER A 415 -47.23 35.91 -13.73
C SER A 415 -48.14 37.09 -14.11
N LYS A 416 -47.60 38.16 -14.71
CA LYS A 416 -48.39 39.29 -15.22
C LYS A 416 -49.29 38.91 -16.39
N GLU A 417 -48.85 37.97 -17.23
CA GLU A 417 -49.66 37.44 -18.32
C GLU A 417 -50.83 36.56 -17.83
N LEU A 418 -50.58 35.75 -16.80
CA LEU A 418 -51.60 34.91 -16.16
C LEU A 418 -52.66 35.75 -15.45
N GLU A 419 -52.27 36.80 -14.72
CA GLU A 419 -53.23 37.73 -14.09
C GLU A 419 -54.08 38.50 -15.12
N LYS A 420 -53.51 38.84 -16.29
CA LYS A 420 -54.29 39.45 -17.39
C LYS A 420 -55.29 38.45 -17.99
N LYS A 421 -54.92 37.18 -18.13
CA LYS A 421 -55.80 36.11 -18.64
C LYS A 421 -56.94 35.78 -17.67
N GLU A 422 -56.74 35.89 -16.36
CA GLU A 422 -57.80 35.71 -15.36
C GLU A 422 -58.77 36.90 -15.28
N LYS A 423 -58.29 38.13 -15.48
CA LYS A 423 -59.14 39.33 -15.52
C LYS A 423 -60.02 39.42 -16.77
N LEU A 424 -59.71 38.68 -17.83
CA LEU A 424 -60.52 38.56 -19.05
C LEU A 424 -61.57 37.44 -18.99
N LYS A 425 -61.57 36.63 -17.92
CA LYS A 425 -62.52 35.52 -17.69
C LYS A 425 -63.60 35.83 -16.64
N LYS A 426 -63.59 37.03 -16.06
CA LYS A 426 -64.68 37.61 -15.27
C LYS A 426 -65.29 38.75 -16.06
#